data_AF-A0A257YIL6-F1
#
_entry.id   AF-A0A257YIL6-F1
#
_cell.length_a   1.000
_cell.length_b   1.000
_cell.length_c   1.000
_cell.angle_alpha   90.00
_cell.angle_beta   90.00
_cell.angle_gamma   90.00
#
_symmetry.space_group_name_H-M   'P 1'
#
loop_
_entity.id
_entity.type
_entity.pdbx_description
1 polymer ?
#
loop_
_entity_poly.entity_id
_entity_poly.type
_entity_poly.pdbx_seq_one_letter_code
_entity_poly.pdbx_strand_id
1 'polypeptide(L)'
;MSKGTLSARVRAKEDPLPEPASAGAAAPAKVVGNLQDLFLNHLRREKTPVTMFLVKGVKLQGIVTWFDNFSILLRRDGQSQLVYKHAISTIMPSNPVDAAQFGTGGEGSRKQRLLQDVFLSRVRDAGVQVTMFLVNGVMLQGRIAAYDLFCMLLEREGFVQLAYKHAVSTVQPAVPVDLSTEFDEDEGEPG
;
A
#
# COMPACT_ATOMS: atom_id res chain seq x y z
N MET A 1 -26.05 -23.28 72.52
CA MET A 1 -26.43 -23.59 71.12
C MET A 1 -25.56 -22.71 70.24
N SER A 2 -24.80 -23.11 69.22
CA SER A 2 -24.59 -24.40 68.51
C SER A 2 -23.06 -24.62 68.29
N LYS A 3 -22.52 -25.85 68.24
CA LYS A 3 -22.10 -26.60 67.01
C LYS A 3 -21.87 -25.70 65.77
N GLY A 4 -20.77 -25.71 65.00
CA GLY A 4 -19.51 -26.48 64.94
C GLY A 4 -18.64 -25.87 63.79
N THR A 5 -17.60 -26.47 63.18
CA THR A 5 -16.87 -27.75 63.39
C THR A 5 -15.51 -27.72 62.64
N LEU A 6 -14.68 -28.77 62.84
CA LEU A 6 -13.45 -29.21 62.11
C LEU A 6 -13.19 -28.69 60.67
N SER A 7 -11.91 -28.45 60.33
CA SER A 7 -11.40 -28.65 58.95
C SER A 7 -9.94 -29.13 58.94
N ALA A 8 -9.54 -29.77 57.82
CA ALA A 8 -8.34 -30.60 57.70
C ALA A 8 -7.17 -29.93 56.96
N ARG A 9 -6.03 -30.64 56.94
CA ARG A 9 -4.69 -30.20 56.51
C ARG A 9 -4.42 -30.48 55.03
N VAL A 10 -3.94 -29.49 54.25
CA VAL A 10 -3.24 -29.69 52.96
C VAL A 10 -2.06 -28.71 52.86
N ARG A 11 -0.97 -29.11 52.20
CA ARG A 11 0.26 -28.31 51.99
C ARG A 11 0.03 -27.19 50.96
N ALA A 12 0.61 -26.00 51.21
CA ALA A 12 0.86 -25.02 50.15
C ALA A 12 2.14 -25.39 49.37
N LYS A 13 2.14 -25.08 48.07
CA LYS A 13 3.25 -25.25 47.13
C LYS A 13 3.76 -23.85 46.78
N GLU A 14 5.06 -23.68 46.61
CA GLU A 14 5.66 -22.40 46.19
C GLU A 14 5.43 -22.19 44.69
N ASP A 15 4.93 -21.01 44.33
CA ASP A 15 4.86 -20.53 42.94
C ASP A 15 5.94 -19.44 42.74
N PRO A 16 6.76 -19.48 41.67
CA PRO A 16 7.69 -18.41 41.36
C PRO A 16 6.96 -17.17 40.81
N LEU A 17 7.48 -15.98 41.12
CA LEU A 17 6.99 -14.71 40.59
C LEU A 17 7.13 -14.66 39.05
N PRO A 18 6.17 -14.04 38.32
CA PRO A 18 6.29 -13.87 36.88
C PRO A 18 7.31 -12.77 36.53
N GLU A 19 8.21 -13.08 35.59
CA GLU A 19 9.06 -12.07 34.95
C GLU A 19 8.24 -11.10 34.08
N PRO A 20 8.67 -9.83 33.93
CA PRO A 20 7.90 -8.84 33.19
C PRO A 20 7.87 -9.18 31.69
N ALA A 21 6.66 -9.34 31.14
CA ALA A 21 6.45 -9.63 29.74
C ALA A 21 7.09 -8.55 28.84
N SER A 22 8.07 -8.95 28.03
CA SER A 22 8.57 -8.12 26.94
C SER A 22 7.40 -7.79 26.01
N ALA A 23 7.11 -6.50 25.81
CA ALA A 23 6.09 -6.05 24.87
C ALA A 23 6.50 -6.47 23.44
N GLY A 24 5.99 -7.63 23.00
CA GLY A 24 6.08 -8.04 21.61
C GLY A 24 5.33 -7.01 20.76
N ALA A 25 6.07 -6.20 20.01
CA ALA A 25 5.49 -5.33 19.01
C ALA A 25 4.70 -6.21 18.05
N ALA A 26 3.37 -6.08 18.09
CA ALA A 26 2.51 -6.83 17.21
C ALA A 26 2.88 -6.47 15.76
N ALA A 27 3.37 -7.46 15.01
CA ALA A 27 3.63 -7.29 13.59
C ALA A 27 2.35 -6.75 12.93
N PRO A 28 2.44 -5.74 12.05
CA PRO A 28 1.26 -5.17 11.43
C PRO A 28 0.50 -6.29 10.70
N ALA A 29 -0.77 -6.49 11.07
CA ALA A 29 -1.60 -7.48 10.43
C ALA A 29 -1.62 -7.19 8.92
N LYS A 30 -1.22 -8.16 8.09
CA LYS A 30 -1.19 -8.05 6.62
C LYS A 30 -2.59 -7.65 6.14
N VAL A 31 -2.78 -6.37 5.84
CA VAL A 31 -4.10 -5.85 5.44
C VAL A 31 -4.37 -6.32 4.02
N VAL A 32 -5.11 -7.42 3.90
CA VAL A 32 -5.52 -7.97 2.60
C VAL A 32 -6.54 -7.02 1.98
N GLY A 33 -6.07 -6.14 1.11
CA GLY A 33 -6.90 -5.17 0.41
C GLY A 33 -6.23 -4.65 -0.85
N ASN A 34 -7.05 -4.19 -1.80
CA ASN A 34 -6.59 -3.56 -3.02
C ASN A 34 -5.85 -2.23 -2.69
N LEU A 35 -4.64 -2.04 -3.21
CA LEU A 35 -3.76 -0.90 -2.86
C LEU A 35 -4.50 0.44 -3.00
N GLN A 36 -5.19 0.66 -4.11
CA GLN A 36 -5.99 1.86 -4.35
C GLN A 36 -7.01 2.12 -3.23
N ASP A 37 -7.75 1.09 -2.81
CA ASP A 37 -8.80 1.23 -1.80
C ASP A 37 -8.21 1.41 -0.40
N LEU A 38 -7.08 0.75 -0.09
CA LEU A 38 -6.35 0.96 1.16
C LEU A 38 -5.84 2.41 1.26
N PHE A 39 -5.23 2.91 0.19
CA PHE A 39 -4.71 4.27 0.10
C PHE A 39 -5.83 5.33 0.21
N LEU A 40 -6.92 5.17 -0.53
CA LEU A 40 -8.06 6.10 -0.48
C LEU A 40 -8.82 6.04 0.85
N ASN A 41 -8.95 4.86 1.48
CA ASN A 41 -9.54 4.73 2.82
C ASN A 41 -8.67 5.41 3.89
N HIS A 42 -7.34 5.26 3.83
CA HIS A 42 -6.41 5.95 4.73
C HIS A 42 -6.60 7.47 4.62
N LEU A 43 -6.51 8.03 3.41
CA LEU A 43 -6.67 9.47 3.17
C LEU A 43 -8.03 10.00 3.65
N ARG A 44 -9.11 9.25 3.42
CA ARG A 44 -10.46 9.61 3.88
C ARG A 44 -10.57 9.61 5.41
N ARG A 45 -10.01 8.59 6.07
CA ARG A 45 -10.11 8.41 7.54
C ARG A 45 -9.31 9.48 8.28
N GLU A 46 -8.06 9.69 7.88
CA GLU A 46 -7.18 10.70 8.47
C GLU A 46 -7.52 12.14 8.04
N LYS A 47 -8.42 12.29 7.05
CA LYS A 47 -8.78 13.57 6.41
C LYS A 47 -7.55 14.31 5.88
N THR A 48 -6.54 13.57 5.44
CA THR A 48 -5.27 14.12 4.96
C THR A 48 -5.53 15.03 3.76
N PRO A 49 -5.07 16.29 3.77
CA PRO A 49 -5.11 17.13 2.59
C PRO A 49 -4.31 16.48 1.45
N VAL A 50 -4.86 16.47 0.25
CA VAL A 50 -4.22 15.92 -0.95
C VAL A 50 -4.11 16.97 -2.04
N THR A 51 -3.09 16.82 -2.88
CA THR A 51 -3.05 17.40 -4.22
C THR A 51 -3.29 16.28 -5.23
N MET A 52 -4.31 16.44 -6.07
CA MET A 52 -4.62 15.52 -7.17
C MET A 52 -4.24 16.20 -8.48
N PHE A 53 -3.44 15.54 -9.30
CA PHE A 53 -3.14 16.01 -10.64
C PHE A 53 -4.03 15.28 -11.63
N LEU A 54 -4.68 16.03 -12.53
CA LEU A 54 -5.44 15.46 -13.63
C LEU A 54 -4.51 15.11 -14.80
N VAL A 55 -4.97 14.20 -15.67
CA VAL A 55 -4.28 13.82 -16.92
C VAL A 55 -3.93 15.06 -17.76
N LYS A 56 -4.81 16.05 -17.83
CA LYS A 56 -4.57 17.33 -18.53
C LYS A 56 -3.70 18.35 -17.76
N GLY A 57 -3.02 17.94 -16.69
CA GLY A 57 -2.11 18.78 -15.90
C GLY A 57 -2.77 19.73 -14.89
N VAL A 58 -4.10 19.86 -14.89
CA VAL A 58 -4.85 20.64 -13.90
C VAL A 58 -4.63 20.06 -12.50
N LYS A 59 -4.25 20.90 -11.54
CA LYS A 59 -4.14 20.53 -10.12
C LYS A 59 -5.43 20.82 -9.37
N LEU A 60 -5.86 19.88 -8.55
CA LEU A 60 -6.96 19.99 -7.60
C LEU A 60 -6.41 19.76 -6.19
N GLN A 61 -7.01 20.37 -5.17
CA GLN A 61 -6.60 20.20 -3.78
C GLN A 61 -7.83 20.13 -2.88
N GLY A 62 -7.73 19.40 -1.77
CA GLY A 62 -8.81 19.24 -0.81
C GLY A 62 -8.60 17.99 0.05
N ILE A 63 -9.67 17.50 0.67
CA ILE A 63 -9.71 16.22 1.38
C ILE A 63 -10.63 15.24 0.66
N VAL A 64 -10.26 13.96 0.62
CA VAL A 64 -11.14 12.90 0.12
C VAL A 64 -12.23 12.65 1.17
N THR A 65 -13.50 12.81 0.81
CA THR A 65 -14.63 12.55 1.72
C THR A 65 -15.34 11.24 1.42
N TRP A 66 -15.46 10.88 0.14
CA TRP A 66 -15.96 9.59 -0.34
C TRP A 66 -15.25 9.17 -1.63
N PHE A 67 -15.36 7.89 -1.97
CA PHE A 67 -14.99 7.36 -3.27
C PHE A 67 -15.82 6.10 -3.54
N ASP A 68 -15.98 5.78 -4.83
CA ASP A 68 -16.57 4.53 -5.31
C ASP A 68 -15.58 3.88 -6.30
N ASN A 69 -16.03 2.94 -7.14
CA ASN A 69 -15.18 2.28 -8.14
C ASN A 69 -14.63 3.23 -9.22
N PHE A 70 -15.37 4.28 -9.60
CA PHE A 70 -15.10 5.15 -10.75
C PHE A 70 -14.80 6.60 -10.39
N SER A 71 -15.13 7.05 -9.18
CA SER A 71 -15.11 8.45 -8.78
C SER A 71 -14.58 8.67 -7.35
N ILE A 72 -14.16 9.90 -7.08
CA ILE A 72 -13.70 10.40 -5.78
C ILE A 72 -14.42 11.72 -5.53
N LEU A 73 -15.03 11.90 -4.36
CA LEU A 73 -15.52 13.20 -3.91
C LEU A 73 -14.41 13.92 -3.15
N LEU A 74 -13.95 15.03 -3.72
CA LEU A 74 -12.95 15.92 -3.13
C LEU A 74 -13.66 17.14 -2.56
N ARG A 75 -13.34 17.51 -1.31
CA ARG A 75 -13.91 18.68 -0.63
C ARG A 75 -12.84 19.73 -0.31
N ARG A 76 -13.11 20.99 -0.60
CA ARG A 76 -12.26 22.14 -0.29
C ARG A 76 -13.13 23.38 -0.03
N ASP A 77 -12.78 24.17 0.98
CA ASP A 77 -13.39 25.48 1.26
C ASP A 77 -14.94 25.44 1.30
N GLY A 78 -15.47 24.39 1.94
CA GLY A 78 -16.90 24.10 2.04
C GLY A 78 -17.49 23.37 0.84
N GLN A 79 -16.97 23.63 -0.37
CA GLN A 79 -17.42 23.08 -1.66
C GLN A 79 -17.00 21.61 -1.86
N SER A 80 -17.84 20.85 -2.54
CA SER A 80 -17.60 19.45 -2.92
C SER A 80 -17.60 19.31 -4.43
N GLN A 81 -16.65 18.56 -4.98
CA GLN A 81 -16.53 18.29 -6.41
C GLN A 81 -16.29 16.80 -6.68
N LEU A 82 -16.98 16.25 -7.67
CA LEU A 82 -16.82 14.87 -8.11
C LEU A 82 -15.66 14.79 -9.13
N VAL A 83 -14.68 13.93 -8.87
CA VAL A 83 -13.52 13.71 -9.73
C VAL A 83 -13.52 12.27 -10.22
N TYR A 84 -13.66 12.07 -11.53
CA TYR A 84 -13.60 10.73 -12.12
C TYR A 84 -12.18 10.19 -12.15
N LYS A 85 -11.98 8.91 -11.81
CA LYS A 85 -10.65 8.28 -11.72
C LYS A 85 -9.90 8.27 -13.05
N HIS A 86 -10.59 8.09 -14.17
CA HIS A 86 -9.99 8.15 -15.52
C HIS A 86 -9.42 9.53 -15.90
N ALA A 87 -9.75 10.58 -15.13
CA ALA A 87 -9.24 11.93 -15.33
C ALA A 87 -8.05 12.24 -14.41
N ILE A 88 -7.73 11.38 -13.43
CA ILE A 88 -6.67 11.59 -12.44
C ILE A 88 -5.40 10.89 -12.91
N SER A 89 -4.28 11.61 -12.98
CA SER A 89 -2.97 10.99 -13.16
C SER A 89 -2.36 10.54 -11.84
N THR A 90 -2.36 11.41 -10.81
CA THR A 90 -1.78 11.08 -9.51
C THR A 90 -2.51 11.71 -8.32
N ILE A 91 -2.34 11.12 -7.14
CA ILE A 91 -2.79 11.64 -5.85
C ILE A 91 -1.58 11.67 -4.89
N MET A 92 -1.26 12.86 -4.39
CA MET A 92 -0.17 13.10 -3.45
C MET A 92 -0.74 13.63 -2.12
N PRO A 93 -0.49 12.97 -0.97
CA PRO A 93 -0.82 13.52 0.35
C PRO A 93 0.09 14.71 0.69
N SER A 94 -0.41 15.66 1.47
CA SER A 94 0.36 16.84 1.92
C SER A 94 1.42 16.52 2.96
N ASN A 95 1.25 15.41 3.68
CA ASN A 95 2.11 14.97 4.77
C ASN A 95 2.78 13.63 4.37
N PRO A 96 3.96 13.32 4.92
CA PRO A 96 4.54 11.98 4.83
C PRO A 96 3.54 10.91 5.28
N VAL A 97 3.53 9.77 4.59
CA VAL A 97 2.71 8.60 4.93
C VAL A 97 3.58 7.37 4.69
N ASP A 98 3.71 6.52 5.71
CA ASP A 98 4.47 5.28 5.60
C ASP A 98 3.93 4.39 4.48
N ALA A 99 4.78 4.01 3.53
CA ALA A 99 4.43 3.16 2.41
C ALA A 99 4.18 1.70 2.82
N ALA A 100 4.79 1.23 3.92
CA ALA A 100 4.71 -0.16 4.35
C ALA A 100 3.29 -0.60 4.71
N GLN A 101 2.43 0.32 5.18
CA GLN A 101 1.03 0.04 5.49
C GLN A 101 0.16 -0.33 4.26
N PHE A 102 0.68 -0.07 3.04
CA PHE A 102 0.02 -0.40 1.77
C PHE A 102 0.70 -1.59 1.06
N GLY A 103 1.63 -2.28 1.74
CA GLY A 103 2.48 -3.32 1.20
C GLY A 103 1.78 -4.67 0.96
N THR A 104 0.95 -4.76 -0.08
CA THR A 104 0.45 -6.02 -0.63
C THR A 104 0.52 -6.02 -2.16
N GLY A 105 1.74 -6.08 -2.71
CA GLY A 105 1.95 -6.19 -4.16
C GLY A 105 2.16 -7.63 -4.62
N GLY A 106 1.28 -8.12 -5.49
CA GLY A 106 1.63 -9.22 -6.40
C GLY A 106 1.32 -10.65 -5.98
N GLU A 107 0.34 -10.93 -5.12
CA GLU A 107 -0.24 -12.30 -5.01
C GLU A 107 -1.18 -12.60 -6.20
N GLY A 108 -0.65 -12.48 -7.40
CA GLY A 108 -1.22 -13.09 -8.59
C GLY A 108 -1.14 -14.61 -8.46
N SER A 109 -2.19 -15.30 -8.88
CA SER A 109 -2.17 -16.77 -8.96
C SER A 109 -0.97 -17.22 -9.80
N ARG A 110 -0.14 -18.13 -9.24
CA ARG A 110 1.13 -18.63 -9.82
C ARG A 110 1.00 -19.28 -11.22
N LYS A 111 -0.19 -19.32 -11.81
CA LYS A 111 -0.52 -20.01 -13.06
C LYS A 111 -0.44 -19.16 -14.34
N GLN A 112 -0.23 -17.85 -14.23
CA GLN A 112 0.08 -17.01 -15.40
C GLN A 112 0.79 -15.73 -14.93
N ARG A 113 2.13 -15.74 -14.88
CA ARG A 113 2.91 -14.53 -14.59
C ARG A 113 2.76 -13.55 -15.78
N LEU A 114 2.04 -12.45 -15.59
CA LEU A 114 1.93 -11.41 -16.61
C LEU A 114 3.24 -10.62 -16.67
N LEU A 115 3.69 -10.26 -17.88
CA LEU A 115 4.93 -9.46 -18.10
C LEU A 115 5.00 -8.20 -17.23
N GLN A 116 3.85 -7.54 -17.02
CA GLN A 116 3.75 -6.36 -16.16
C GLN A 116 4.04 -6.68 -14.69
N ASP A 117 3.54 -7.81 -14.18
CA ASP A 117 3.72 -8.18 -12.77
C ASP A 117 5.15 -8.64 -12.51
N VAL A 118 5.76 -9.40 -13.44
CA VAL A 118 7.19 -9.75 -13.41
C VAL A 118 8.03 -8.47 -13.33
N PHE A 119 7.85 -7.54 -14.28
CA PHE A 119 8.61 -6.30 -14.32
C PHE A 119 8.43 -5.45 -13.06
N LEU A 120 7.19 -5.23 -12.60
CA LEU A 120 6.92 -4.39 -11.43
C LEU A 120 7.39 -5.04 -10.12
N SER A 121 7.31 -6.37 -9.97
CA SER A 121 7.89 -7.06 -8.81
C SER A 121 9.40 -6.90 -8.81
N ARG A 122 10.09 -7.25 -9.91
CA ARG A 122 11.56 -7.15 -9.99
C ARG A 122 12.09 -5.75 -9.73
N VAL A 123 11.43 -4.72 -10.26
CA VAL A 123 11.81 -3.32 -10.02
C VAL A 123 11.57 -2.88 -8.57
N ARG A 124 10.48 -3.33 -7.94
CA ARG A 124 10.21 -3.10 -6.51
C ARG A 124 11.25 -3.82 -5.64
N ASP A 125 11.47 -5.11 -5.90
CA ASP A 125 12.28 -6.00 -5.06
C ASP A 125 13.77 -5.66 -5.14
N ALA A 126 14.25 -5.17 -6.29
CA ALA A 126 15.58 -4.58 -6.43
C ALA A 126 15.74 -3.22 -5.69
N GLY A 127 14.64 -2.61 -5.22
CA GLY A 127 14.67 -1.36 -4.45
C GLY A 127 15.18 -0.13 -5.21
N VAL A 128 15.19 -0.20 -6.55
CA VAL A 128 15.82 0.79 -7.43
C VAL A 128 14.95 2.04 -7.61
N GLN A 129 15.58 3.17 -7.89
CA GLN A 129 14.85 4.36 -8.33
C GLN A 129 14.29 4.16 -9.74
N VAL A 130 13.09 4.65 -9.99
CA VAL A 130 12.44 4.71 -11.30
C VAL A 130 12.14 6.16 -11.67
N THR A 131 12.16 6.43 -12.96
CA THR A 131 11.46 7.57 -13.56
C THR A 131 10.22 7.04 -14.28
N MET A 132 9.04 7.51 -13.89
CA MET A 132 7.81 7.24 -14.63
C MET A 132 7.44 8.46 -15.45
N PHE A 133 7.18 8.26 -16.74
CA PHE A 133 6.69 9.31 -17.62
C PHE A 133 5.17 9.24 -17.68
N LEU A 134 4.50 10.38 -17.54
CA LEU A 134 3.06 10.48 -17.71
C LEU A 134 2.71 10.85 -19.14
N VAL A 135 1.50 10.52 -19.58
CA VAL A 135 0.98 10.80 -20.93
C VAL A 135 0.94 12.30 -21.29
N ASN A 136 1.10 13.18 -20.31
CA ASN A 136 1.20 14.64 -20.48
C ASN A 136 2.63 15.19 -20.41
N GLY A 137 3.64 14.31 -20.40
CA GLY A 137 5.07 14.67 -20.35
C GLY A 137 5.63 14.95 -18.95
N VAL A 138 4.80 14.97 -17.89
CA VAL A 138 5.30 15.10 -16.51
C VAL A 138 6.06 13.84 -16.11
N MET A 139 7.19 14.02 -15.41
CA MET A 139 8.03 12.95 -14.89
C MET A 139 7.79 12.79 -13.39
N LEU A 140 7.54 11.57 -12.94
CA LEU A 140 7.54 11.19 -11.52
C LEU A 140 8.83 10.42 -11.22
N GLN A 141 9.38 10.59 -10.01
CA GLN A 141 10.61 9.92 -9.58
C GLN A 141 10.46 9.42 -8.15
N GLY A 142 10.92 8.20 -7.90
CA GLY A 142 10.87 7.54 -6.60
C GLY A 142 11.23 6.06 -6.73
N ARG A 143 10.99 5.26 -5.69
CA ARG A 143 10.99 3.80 -5.77
C ARG A 143 9.55 3.31 -5.92
N ILE A 144 9.33 2.16 -6.53
CA ILE A 144 8.01 1.50 -6.48
C ILE A 144 7.90 0.82 -5.11
N ALA A 145 6.91 1.21 -4.31
CA ALA A 145 6.65 0.59 -3.01
C ALA A 145 5.58 -0.50 -3.09
N ALA A 146 4.52 -0.27 -3.88
CA ALA A 146 3.43 -1.22 -4.10
C ALA A 146 2.77 -1.00 -5.47
N TYR A 147 2.03 -2.00 -5.95
CA TYR A 147 1.18 -1.87 -7.13
C TYR A 147 -0.03 -2.83 -7.03
N ASP A 148 -1.12 -2.47 -7.69
CA ASP A 148 -2.29 -3.32 -7.94
C ASP A 148 -2.60 -3.36 -9.45
N LEU A 149 -3.79 -3.83 -9.86
CA LEU A 149 -4.19 -3.89 -11.28
C LEU A 149 -4.21 -2.52 -11.99
N PHE A 150 -4.54 -1.43 -11.26
CA PHE A 150 -4.81 -0.11 -11.82
C PHE A 150 -3.87 1.01 -11.34
N CYS A 151 -3.13 0.79 -10.26
CA CYS A 151 -2.33 1.79 -9.56
C CYS A 151 -0.92 1.32 -9.24
N MET A 152 -0.02 2.28 -9.08
CA MET A 152 1.33 2.11 -8.54
C MET A 152 1.56 3.15 -7.45
N LEU A 153 2.16 2.75 -6.34
CA LEU A 153 2.56 3.64 -5.26
C LEU A 153 4.06 3.90 -5.38
N LEU A 154 4.42 5.16 -5.63
CA LEU A 154 5.81 5.60 -5.61
C LEU A 154 6.14 6.18 -4.24
N GLU A 155 7.35 5.94 -3.76
CA GLU A 155 7.90 6.56 -2.54
C GLU A 155 9.16 7.37 -2.87
N ARG A 156 9.25 8.59 -2.34
CA ARG A 156 10.43 9.44 -2.40
C ARG A 156 10.51 10.31 -1.14
N GLU A 157 11.65 10.27 -0.44
CA GLU A 157 11.95 11.16 0.70
C GLU A 157 10.88 11.11 1.81
N GLY A 158 10.27 9.93 2.04
CA GLY A 158 9.18 9.72 3.00
C GLY A 158 7.79 10.18 2.54
N PHE A 159 7.69 10.82 1.37
CA PHE A 159 6.42 11.09 0.71
C PHE A 159 6.04 9.93 -0.21
N VAL A 160 4.75 9.66 -0.29
CA VAL A 160 4.17 8.69 -1.23
C VAL A 160 3.27 9.37 -2.25
N GLN A 161 3.20 8.81 -3.45
CA GLN A 161 2.34 9.30 -4.51
C GLN A 161 1.69 8.11 -5.22
N LEU A 162 0.36 8.05 -5.21
CA LEU A 162 -0.39 7.05 -5.97
C LEU A 162 -0.51 7.54 -7.41
N ALA A 163 0.01 6.76 -8.36
CA ALA A 163 -0.12 6.98 -9.79
C ALA A 163 -1.11 5.99 -10.41
N TYR A 164 -2.07 6.48 -11.20
CA TYR A 164 -2.97 5.61 -11.97
C TYR A 164 -2.29 5.15 -13.25
N LYS A 165 -2.27 3.84 -13.50
CA LYS A 165 -1.56 3.22 -14.65
C LYS A 165 -2.01 3.77 -16.02
N HIS A 166 -3.29 4.12 -16.18
CA HIS A 166 -3.81 4.68 -17.44
C HIS A 166 -3.19 6.05 -17.82
N ALA A 167 -2.57 6.74 -16.86
CA ALA A 167 -1.91 8.02 -17.08
C ALA A 167 -0.38 7.91 -17.19
N VAL A 168 0.19 6.73 -16.94
CA VAL A 168 1.62 6.44 -17.07
C VAL A 168 1.88 5.88 -18.47
N SER A 169 2.80 6.49 -19.22
CA SER A 169 3.19 6.02 -20.55
C SER A 169 4.35 5.01 -20.48
N THR A 170 5.37 5.28 -19.66
CA THR A 170 6.53 4.40 -19.48
C THR A 170 7.06 4.43 -18.05
N VAL A 171 7.71 3.34 -17.64
CA VAL A 171 8.42 3.21 -16.36
C VAL A 171 9.87 2.80 -16.67
N GLN A 172 10.82 3.64 -16.28
CA GLN A 172 12.25 3.44 -16.54
C GLN A 172 13.04 3.32 -15.23
N PRO A 173 13.55 2.12 -14.90
CA PRO A 173 14.51 1.95 -13.81
C PRO A 173 15.81 2.73 -14.08
N ALA A 174 16.40 3.28 -13.02
CA ALA A 174 17.66 4.05 -13.11
C ALA A 174 18.90 3.17 -13.36
N VAL A 175 18.79 1.86 -13.12
CA VAL A 175 19.80 0.84 -13.40
C VAL A 175 19.14 -0.37 -14.08
N PRO A 176 19.86 -1.18 -14.86
CA PRO A 176 19.34 -2.43 -15.38
C PRO A 176 18.81 -3.34 -14.26
N VAL A 177 17.67 -3.97 -14.50
CA VAL A 177 17.05 -4.95 -13.60
C VAL A 177 16.97 -6.28 -14.33
N ASP A 178 17.44 -7.36 -13.70
CA ASP A 178 17.38 -8.69 -14.28
C ASP A 178 15.96 -9.28 -14.22
N LEU A 179 15.50 -9.73 -15.39
CA LEU A 179 14.19 -10.35 -15.61
C LEU A 179 14.30 -11.83 -16.03
N SER A 180 15.51 -12.36 -16.26
CA SER A 180 15.73 -13.69 -16.85
C SER A 180 15.19 -14.82 -15.98
N THR A 181 15.60 -14.83 -14.71
CA THR A 181 15.34 -15.86 -13.69
C THR A 181 13.88 -16.11 -13.32
N GLU A 182 12.90 -15.59 -14.07
CA GLU A 182 11.47 -15.79 -13.83
C GLU A 182 10.71 -16.42 -15.02
N PHE A 183 11.34 -16.49 -16.19
CA PHE A 183 10.80 -17.14 -17.39
C PHE A 183 11.32 -18.58 -17.58
N ASP A 184 12.55 -18.85 -17.12
CA ASP A 184 13.20 -20.17 -17.27
C ASP A 184 12.54 -21.27 -16.38
N GLU A 185 11.73 -20.89 -15.38
CA GLU A 185 11.01 -21.84 -14.50
C GLU A 185 9.83 -22.55 -15.19
N ASP A 186 9.25 -21.97 -16.24
CA ASP A 186 8.06 -22.52 -16.93
C ASP A 186 8.41 -23.50 -18.09
N GLU A 187 9.68 -23.60 -18.52
CA GLU A 187 10.11 -24.57 -19.55
C GLU A 187 10.47 -25.97 -18.98
N GLY A 188 10.22 -26.20 -17.69
CA GLY A 188 10.82 -27.29 -16.90
C GLY A 188 10.02 -28.61 -16.73
N GLU A 189 8.77 -28.72 -17.19
CA GLU A 189 7.98 -29.98 -17.07
C GLU A 189 7.85 -30.72 -18.42
N PRO A 190 8.65 -31.78 -18.66
CA PRO A 190 8.24 -32.87 -19.53
C PRO A 190 7.17 -33.72 -18.81
N GLY A 191 6.07 -34.01 -19.50
CA GLY A 191 4.92 -34.77 -18.95
C GLY A 191 5.05 -36.30 -18.99
#